data_AF-A0A941HTK5-F1
#
_entry.id   AF-A0A941HTK5-F1
#
_cell.length_a   1.000
_cell.length_b   1.000
_cell.length_c   1.000
_cell.angle_alpha   90.00
_cell.angle_beta   90.00
_cell.angle_gamma   90.00
#
_symmetry.space_group_name_H-M   'P 1'
#
loop_
_entity.id
_entity.type
_entity.pdbx_description
1 polymer ?
#
loop_
_entity_poly.entity_id
_entity_poly.type
_entity_poly.pdbx_seq_one_letter_code
_entity_poly.pdbx_strand_id
1 'polypeptide(L)' 'MKNVGILGVPITIGQPNKGVDLGPDAIRHAGLYTVLQNLKAVYQDYGNVQIENKES' A
#
# COMPACT_ATOMS: atom_id res chain seq x y z
N MET A 1 18.90 -10.21 -8.54
CA MET A 1 18.23 -9.13 -7.76
C MET A 1 16.74 -9.36 -7.85
N LYS A 2 15.99 -9.24 -6.74
CA LYS A 2 14.52 -9.37 -6.78
C LYS A 2 13.93 -7.99 -7.05
N ASN A 3 13.11 -7.89 -8.08
CA ASN A 3 12.36 -6.68 -8.41
C ASN A 3 11.02 -6.73 -7.68
N VAL A 4 10.72 -5.70 -6.91
CA VAL A 4 9.48 -5.61 -6.10
C VAL A 4 8.58 -4.53 -6.70
N GLY A 5 7.36 -4.91 -7.05
CA GLY A 5 6.29 -3.95 -7.35
C GLY A 5 5.46 -3.68 -6.10
N ILE A 6 5.15 -2.41 -5.83
CA ILE A 6 4.31 -2.00 -4.71
C ILE A 6 3.04 -1.38 -5.30
N LEU A 7 1.88 -1.90 -4.91
CA LEU A 7 0.58 -1.36 -5.28
C LEU A 7 -0.28 -1.30 -4.01
N GLY A 8 -0.74 -0.10 -3.66
CA GLY A 8 -1.68 0.06 -2.55
C GLY A 8 -3.11 -0.06 -3.03
N VAL A 9 -3.94 -0.77 -2.27
CA VAL A 9 -5.35 -1.00 -2.58
C VAL A 9 -6.17 -0.54 -1.37
N PRO A 10 -6.49 0.77 -1.27
CA PRO A 10 -7.13 1.38 -0.09
C PRO A 10 -8.65 1.14 -0.11
N ILE A 11 -9.07 -0.11 0.10
CA ILE A 11 -10.47 -0.55 0.01
C ILE A 11 -11.09 -0.77 1.39
N THR A 12 -12.32 -0.30 1.57
CA THR A 12 -13.15 -0.57 2.77
C THR A 12 -14.29 -1.55 2.50
N ILE A 13 -14.48 -1.97 1.25
CA ILE A 13 -15.59 -2.83 0.80
C ILE A 13 -15.52 -4.20 1.48
N GLY A 14 -16.64 -4.65 2.03
CA GLY A 14 -16.79 -5.99 2.60
C GLY A 14 -16.17 -6.17 3.99
N GLN A 15 -15.78 -5.08 4.65
CA GLN A 15 -15.32 -5.14 6.03
C GLN A 15 -16.07 -4.15 6.95
N PRO A 16 -16.25 -4.48 8.24
CA PRO A 16 -17.00 -3.64 9.16
C PRO A 16 -16.17 -2.50 9.76
N ASN A 17 -14.84 -2.55 9.70
CA ASN A 17 -13.99 -1.55 10.34
C ASN A 17 -13.64 -0.40 9.39
N LYS A 18 -13.71 0.83 9.90
CA LYS A 18 -13.27 2.03 9.19
C LYS A 18 -11.76 2.21 9.30
N GLY A 19 -11.15 2.90 8.34
CA GLY A 19 -9.74 3.34 8.40
C GLY A 19 -8.71 2.35 7.86
N VAL A 20 -9.13 1.16 7.44
CA VAL A 20 -8.29 0.17 6.73
C VAL A 20 -7.82 0.62 5.35
N ASP A 21 -8.55 1.52 4.73
CA ASP A 21 -8.16 2.24 3.52
C ASP A 21 -6.90 3.08 3.73
N LEU A 22 -6.60 3.49 4.98
CA LEU A 22 -5.36 4.18 5.33
C LEU A 22 -4.15 3.24 5.42
N GLY A 23 -4.38 1.93 5.43
CA GLY A 23 -3.35 0.90 5.62
C GLY A 23 -2.18 1.00 4.66
N PRO A 24 -2.40 1.05 3.32
CA PRO A 24 -1.32 1.16 2.36
C PRO A 24 -0.38 2.36 2.63
N ASP A 25 -0.94 3.52 2.93
CA ASP A 25 -0.16 4.74 3.18
C ASP A 25 0.52 4.68 4.55
N ALA A 26 -0.16 4.17 5.58
CA ALA A 26 0.43 3.95 6.89
C ALA A 26 1.67 3.03 6.82
N ILE A 27 1.61 1.94 6.05
CA ILE A 27 2.75 1.02 5.86
C ILE A 27 3.92 1.73 5.17
N ARG A 28 3.64 2.55 4.15
CA ARG A 28 4.68 3.35 3.48
C ARG A 28 5.34 4.31 4.47
N HIS A 29 4.54 5.06 5.23
CA HIS A 29 5.03 6.00 6.24
C HIS A 29 5.81 5.32 7.38
N ALA A 30 5.47 4.06 7.71
CA ALA A 30 6.17 3.27 8.71
C ALA A 30 7.56 2.79 8.26
N GLY A 31 8.01 3.10 7.03
CA GLY A 31 9.37 2.85 6.58
C GLY A 31 9.54 1.69 5.61
N LEU A 32 8.49 1.29 4.89
CA LEU A 32 8.55 0.25 3.85
C LEU A 32 9.75 0.43 2.91
N TYR A 33 9.95 1.65 2.40
CA TYR A 33 11.03 1.96 1.46
C TYR A 33 12.41 1.77 2.08
N THR A 34 12.58 2.18 3.34
CA THR A 34 13.82 1.99 4.10
C THR A 34 14.16 0.51 4.24
N VAL A 35 13.15 -0.32 4.54
CA VAL A 35 13.33 -1.78 4.63
C VAL A 35 13.77 -2.35 3.28
N LEU A 36 13.11 -1.97 2.18
CA LEU A 36 13.47 -2.45 0.83
C LEU A 36 14.87 -2.01 0.40
N GLN A 37 15.27 -0.78 0.73
CA GLN A 37 16.62 -0.26 0.50
C GLN A 37 17.67 -1.06 1.28
N ASN A 38 17.43 -1.34 2.57
CA ASN A 38 18.34 -2.14 3.41
C ASN A 38 18.50 -3.58 2.90
N LEU A 39 17.47 -4.13 2.28
CA LEU A 39 17.50 -5.44 1.62
C LEU A 39 18.18 -5.42 0.24
N LYS A 40 18.63 -4.25 -0.25
CA LYS A 40 19.19 -4.05 -1.59
C LYS A 40 18.24 -4.55 -2.69
N ALA A 41 16.93 -4.43 -2.46
CA ALA A 41 15.91 -4.75 -3.44
C ALA A 41 15.72 -3.57 -4.40
N VAL A 42 15.55 -3.88 -5.69
CA VAL A 42 15.06 -2.89 -6.66
C VAL A 42 13.55 -2.85 -6.54
N TYR A 43 12.96 -1.68 -6.36
CA TYR A 43 11.51 -1.55 -6.23
C TYR A 43 10.95 -0.42 -7.07
N GLN A 44 9.69 -0.59 -7.48
CA GLN A 44 8.86 0.43 -8.10
C GLN A 44 7.55 0.53 -7.31
N ASP A 45 7.23 1.73 -6.83
CA ASP A 45 5.90 2.01 -6.29
C ASP A 45 5.00 2.56 -7.40
N TYR A 46 3.86 1.93 -7.58
CA TYR A 46 2.84 2.31 -8.54
C TYR A 46 1.74 3.19 -7.91
N GLY A 47 1.86 3.49 -6.61
CA GLY A 47 0.92 4.29 -5.86
C GLY A 47 -0.30 3.50 -5.39
N ASN A 48 -1.40 4.21 -5.19
CA ASN A 48 -2.68 3.62 -4.80
C ASN A 48 -3.58 3.49 -6.03
N VAL A 49 -4.29 2.36 -6.11
CA VAL A 49 -5.40 2.22 -7.05
C VAL A 49 -6.46 3.26 -6.68
N GLN A 50 -6.90 4.02 -7.68
CA GLN A 50 -8.05 4.92 -7.55
C GLN A 50 -9.31 4.06 -7.49
N ILE A 51 -9.92 3.96 -6.32
CA ILE A 51 -11.14 3.19 -6.08
C ILE A 51 -12.22 4.15 -5.61
N GLU A 52 -13.39 4.09 -6.25
CA GLU A 52 -14.58 4.70 -5.68
C GLU A 52 -15.03 3.84 -4.49
N ASN A 53 -14.70 4.26 -3.27
CA ASN A 53 -15.28 3.69 -2.06
C ASN A 53 -16.75 4.17 -1.96
N LYS A 54 -17.61 3.67 -2.86
CA LYS A 54 -19.06 3.85 -2.75
C LYS A 54 -19.53 3.05 -1.54
N GLU A 55 -19.87 3.75 -0.47
CA GLU A 55 -20.75 3.19 0.56
C GLU A 55 -22.12 2.98 -0.11
N SER A 56 -22.60 1.72 -0.09
CA SER A 56 -23.97 1.37 -0.49
C SER A 56 -24.98 1.87 0.53
#